data_AF-A0A8H4WKX6-F1
#
_entry.id   AF-A0A8H4WKX6-F1
#
_cell.length_a   1.000
_cell.length_b   1.000
_cell.length_c   1.000
_cell.angle_alpha   90.00
_cell.angle_beta   90.00
_cell.angle_gamma   90.00
#
_symmetry.space_group_name_H-M   'P 1'
#
loop_
_entity.id
_entity.type
_entity.pdbx_description
1 polymer ?
#
loop_
_entity_poly.entity_id
_entity_poly.type
_entity_poly.pdbx_seq_one_letter_code
_entity_poly.pdbx_strand_id
1 'polypeptide(L)'
;MALRLLPFAPATMSRSLLSDGFLQPVSISLNIPSLLSDLWDSVLRAVPKKKTSHMKKRHRQMAGKALKDVKSLNKCPGCGQVKRAHLLCPNCVKDIKESWRTLDMA
;
A
#
# COMPACT_ATOMS: atom_id res chain seq x y z
N MET A 1 14.08 -29.43 19.37
CA MET A 1 14.52 -30.34 18.30
C MET A 1 13.54 -30.18 17.14
N ALA A 2 14.05 -29.79 15.96
CA ALA A 2 13.35 -29.58 14.67
C ALA A 2 12.37 -28.38 14.54
N LEU A 3 12.91 -27.18 14.29
CA LEU A 3 12.23 -26.17 13.48
C LEU A 3 12.82 -26.27 12.07
N ARG A 4 12.06 -26.84 11.14
CA ARG A 4 12.38 -26.92 9.72
C ARG A 4 12.37 -25.50 9.15
N LEU A 5 13.56 -24.97 8.86
CA LEU A 5 13.73 -23.78 8.05
C LEU A 5 13.36 -24.12 6.61
N LEU A 6 12.31 -23.50 6.09
CA LEU A 6 12.05 -23.45 4.65
C LEU A 6 13.16 -22.60 3.99
N PRO A 7 13.79 -23.07 2.91
CA PRO A 7 14.81 -22.30 2.22
C PRO A 7 14.15 -21.17 1.44
N PHE A 8 14.57 -19.94 1.75
CA PHE A 8 14.19 -18.74 1.01
C PHE A 8 14.92 -18.77 -0.34
N ALA A 9 14.22 -19.16 -1.41
CA ALA A 9 14.77 -19.17 -2.76
C ALA A 9 14.92 -17.73 -3.27
N PRO A 10 16.12 -17.28 -3.69
CA PRO A 10 16.24 -16.00 -4.37
C PRO A 10 15.79 -16.17 -5.82
N ALA A 11 14.84 -15.32 -6.24
CA ALA A 11 14.45 -15.21 -7.63
C ALA A 11 15.64 -14.70 -8.46
N THR A 12 16.10 -15.51 -9.41
CA THR A 12 17.08 -15.13 -10.42
C THR A 12 16.38 -14.26 -11.47
N MET A 13 16.54 -12.95 -11.37
CA MET A 13 16.11 -12.06 -12.44
C MET A 13 17.07 -12.16 -13.62
N SER A 14 16.52 -12.67 -14.72
CA SER A 14 17.09 -12.71 -16.05
C SER A 14 17.51 -11.31 -16.50
N ARG A 15 18.80 -11.13 -16.82
CA ARG A 15 19.39 -9.87 -17.28
C ARG A 15 19.31 -9.82 -18.80
N SER A 16 18.26 -9.19 -19.33
CA SER A 16 18.14 -8.93 -20.77
C SER A 16 19.19 -7.91 -21.21
N LEU A 17 20.04 -8.33 -22.15
CA LEU A 17 20.99 -7.50 -22.87
C LEU A 17 20.20 -6.59 -23.82
N LEU A 18 20.12 -5.29 -23.51
CA LEU A 18 19.69 -4.29 -24.47
C LEU A 18 20.85 -3.34 -24.73
N SER A 19 21.46 -3.57 -25.90
CA SER A 19 21.82 -2.56 -26.88
C SER A 19 22.48 -1.30 -26.32
N ASP A 20 23.82 -1.31 -26.33
CA ASP A 20 24.67 -0.11 -26.23
C ASP A 20 24.39 0.83 -27.41
N GLY A 21 23.36 1.65 -27.25
CA GLY A 21 23.12 2.85 -28.05
C GLY A 21 24.01 3.97 -27.53
N PHE A 22 25.09 4.22 -28.27
CA PHE A 22 26.02 5.33 -28.12
C PHE A 22 25.29 6.68 -27.90
N LEU A 23 25.20 7.12 -26.64
CA LEU A 23 24.87 8.50 -26.29
C LEU A 23 26.16 9.21 -25.91
N GLN A 24 26.52 10.17 -26.75
CA GLN A 24 27.64 11.09 -26.53
C GLN A 24 27.50 11.74 -25.14
N PRO A 25 28.57 11.78 -24.31
CA PRO A 25 28.51 12.52 -23.07
C PRO A 25 28.50 14.01 -23.40
N VAL A 26 27.31 14.61 -23.39
CA VAL A 26 27.17 16.06 -23.24
C VAL A 26 27.80 16.39 -21.89
N SER A 27 28.95 17.08 -21.92
CA SER A 27 29.60 17.60 -20.73
C SER A 27 28.75 18.74 -20.17
N ILE A 28 27.73 18.37 -19.40
CA ILE A 28 27.05 19.31 -18.52
C ILE A 28 28.10 19.69 -17.48
N SER A 29 28.67 20.90 -17.62
CA SER A 29 29.40 21.53 -16.53
C SER A 29 28.38 21.79 -15.43
N LEU A 30 28.19 20.79 -14.56
CA LEU A 30 27.47 20.93 -13.32
C LEU A 30 28.34 21.86 -12.47
N ASN A 31 28.14 23.17 -12.62
CA ASN A 31 28.35 24.10 -11.53
C ASN A 31 27.33 23.68 -10.46
N ILE A 32 27.65 22.63 -9.70
CA ILE A 32 26.84 22.16 -8.59
C ILE A 32 26.96 23.29 -7.57
N PRO A 33 25.92 24.11 -7.38
CA PRO A 33 25.97 25.10 -6.32
C PRO A 33 26.24 24.35 -5.01
N SER A 34 27.09 24.90 -4.14
CA SER A 34 27.43 24.31 -2.83
C SER A 34 26.20 23.99 -1.96
N LEU A 35 25.04 24.53 -2.30
CA LEU A 35 23.74 24.17 -1.73
C LEU A 35 23.30 22.73 -2.04
N LEU A 36 23.68 22.16 -3.18
CA LEU A 36 23.33 20.79 -3.56
C LEU A 36 24.24 19.76 -2.86
N SER A 37 25.53 20.05 -2.65
CA SER A 37 26.44 19.14 -1.94
C SER A 37 25.99 18.88 -0.49
N ASP A 38 25.45 19.89 0.19
CA ASP A 38 24.91 19.74 1.55
C ASP A 38 23.62 18.91 1.59
N LEU A 39 22.79 19.03 0.55
CA LEU A 39 21.61 18.18 0.37
C LEU A 39 22.02 16.71 0.15
N TRP A 40 23.09 16.46 -0.62
CA TRP A 40 23.61 15.12 -0.83
C TRP A 40 24.22 14.50 0.44
N ASP A 41 24.98 15.25 1.25
CA ASP A 41 25.50 14.74 2.53
C ASP A 41 24.37 14.47 3.53
N SER A 42 23.37 15.34 3.60
CA SER A 42 22.21 15.14 4.49
C SER A 42 21.40 13.89 4.12
N VAL A 43 21.21 13.60 2.84
CA VAL A 43 20.47 12.41 2.39
C VAL A 43 21.28 11.13 2.62
N LEU A 44 22.58 11.13 2.30
CA LEU A 44 23.46 9.97 2.53
C LEU A 44 23.66 9.67 4.03
N ARG A 45 23.57 10.70 4.88
CA ARG A 45 23.77 10.58 6.33
C ARG A 45 22.46 10.41 7.13
N ALA A 46 21.30 10.52 6.47
CA ALA A 46 19.98 10.29 7.05
C ALA A 46 19.68 8.78 7.25
N VAL A 47 20.52 8.11 8.04
CA VAL A 47 20.29 6.73 8.50
C VAL A 47 19.95 6.78 9.99
N PRO A 48 18.93 6.04 10.47
CA PRO A 48 18.64 5.95 11.89
C PRO A 48 19.88 5.52 12.68
N LYS A 49 20.39 6.41 13.53
CA LYS A 49 21.63 6.16 14.29
C LYS A 49 21.52 4.97 15.24
N LYS A 50 20.31 4.67 15.74
CA LYS A 50 20.03 3.64 16.74
C LYS A 50 18.68 2.98 16.50
N LYS A 51 18.57 1.69 16.84
CA LYS A 51 17.32 0.94 16.84
C LYS A 51 16.35 1.51 17.90
N THR A 52 15.08 1.64 17.57
CA THR A 52 14.06 2.10 18.52
C THR A 52 13.78 1.05 19.60
N SER A 53 13.55 1.46 20.84
CA SER A 53 13.13 0.56 21.92
C SER A 53 11.74 -0.03 21.66
N HIS A 54 11.45 -1.17 22.30
CA HIS A 54 10.14 -1.83 22.20
C HIS A 54 9.00 -0.89 22.61
N MET A 55 9.17 -0.13 23.69
CA MET A 55 8.20 0.86 24.18
C MET A 55 7.91 1.95 23.13
N LYS A 56 8.94 2.57 22.56
CA LYS A 56 8.78 3.63 21.53
C LYS A 56 8.11 3.08 20.26
N LYS A 57 8.39 1.83 19.89
CA LYS A 57 7.71 1.15 18.78
C LYS A 57 6.22 0.93 19.08
N ARG A 58 5.88 0.41 20.26
CA ARG A 58 4.49 0.15 20.68
C ARG A 58 3.66 1.43 20.76
N HIS A 59 4.18 2.49 21.38
CA HIS A 59 3.45 3.77 21.44
C HIS A 59 3.18 4.34 20.06
N ARG A 60 4.18 4.30 19.16
CA ARG A 60 3.99 4.76 17.78
C ARG A 60 2.97 3.92 17.01
N GLN A 61 2.87 2.62 17.27
CA GLN A 61 1.98 1.71 16.54
C GLN A 61 0.56 1.67 17.10
N MET A 62 0.40 1.74 18.43
CA MET A 62 -0.87 1.44 19.10
C MET A 62 -1.55 2.68 19.70
N ALA A 63 -0.82 3.74 20.05
CA ALA A 63 -1.43 4.91 20.67
C ALA A 63 -2.28 5.66 19.63
N GLY A 64 -3.60 5.69 19.83
CA GLY A 64 -4.54 6.42 18.99
C GLY A 64 -4.76 5.86 17.58
N LYS A 65 -4.19 4.69 17.26
CA LYS A 65 -4.28 4.03 15.94
C LYS A 65 -5.18 2.79 15.93
N ALA A 66 -5.99 2.62 16.97
CA ALA A 66 -6.95 1.53 17.03
C ALA A 66 -8.02 1.69 15.93
N LEU A 67 -8.48 0.57 15.38
CA LEU A 67 -9.60 0.57 14.46
C LEU A 67 -10.85 1.04 15.22
N LYS A 68 -11.53 2.05 14.67
CA LYS A 68 -12.75 2.57 15.28
C LYS A 68 -13.93 1.66 14.96
N ASP A 69 -14.76 1.38 15.95
CA ASP A 69 -15.98 0.60 15.75
C ASP A 69 -16.99 1.36 14.91
N VAL A 70 -17.58 0.68 13.93
CA VAL A 70 -18.63 1.24 13.07
C VAL A 70 -19.97 1.08 13.77
N LYS A 71 -20.44 2.15 14.44
CA LYS A 71 -21.73 2.18 15.15
C LYS A 71 -22.95 2.42 14.26
N SER A 72 -22.73 2.83 13.01
CA SER A 72 -23.77 3.25 12.07
C SER A 72 -24.37 2.06 11.29
N LEU A 73 -24.82 1.01 11.99
CA LEU A 73 -25.39 -0.20 11.38
C LEU A 73 -26.89 -0.30 11.71
N ASN A 74 -27.72 -0.39 10.66
CA ASN A 74 -29.19 -0.48 10.76
C ASN A 74 -29.68 -1.74 10.03
N LYS A 75 -30.88 -2.22 10.35
CA LYS A 75 -31.52 -3.32 9.60
C LYS A 75 -32.13 -2.80 8.29
N CYS A 76 -32.06 -3.60 7.23
CA CYS A 76 -32.69 -3.30 5.95
C CYS A 76 -34.22 -3.52 6.05
N PRO A 77 -35.06 -2.59 5.57
CA PRO A 77 -36.52 -2.78 5.59
C PRO A 77 -37.03 -3.82 4.58
N GLY A 78 -36.25 -4.14 3.53
CA GLY A 78 -36.64 -5.15 2.53
C GLY A 78 -36.23 -6.57 2.94
N CYS A 79 -34.93 -6.82 3.08
CA CYS A 79 -34.39 -8.16 3.34
C CYS A 79 -34.10 -8.48 4.81
N GLY A 80 -34.23 -7.51 5.73
CA GLY A 80 -33.91 -7.70 7.16
C GLY A 80 -32.43 -7.79 7.53
N GLN A 81 -31.51 -7.89 6.55
CA GLN A 81 -30.06 -7.95 6.79
C GLN A 81 -29.49 -6.63 7.32
N VAL A 82 -28.34 -6.70 8.00
CA VAL A 82 -27.62 -5.52 8.50
C VAL A 82 -27.00 -4.74 7.33
N LYS A 83 -27.25 -3.43 7.30
CA LYS A 83 -26.68 -2.48 6.34
C LYS A 83 -26.05 -1.30 7.07
N ARG A 84 -25.21 -0.53 6.37
CA ARG A 84 -24.73 0.77 6.87
C ARG A 84 -25.87 1.80 6.82
N ALA A 85 -25.90 2.70 7.80
CA ALA A 85 -26.80 3.84 7.80
C ALA A 85 -26.57 4.72 6.56
N HIS A 86 -27.64 5.28 6.01
CA HIS A 86 -27.64 6.14 4.82
C HIS A 86 -27.12 5.51 3.51
N LEU A 87 -26.83 4.20 3.49
CA LEU A 87 -26.49 3.47 2.28
C LEU A 87 -27.64 2.51 1.89
N LEU A 88 -27.77 2.28 0.58
CA LEU A 88 -28.64 1.23 0.06
C LEU A 88 -28.11 -0.15 0.47
N CYS A 89 -29.02 -1.11 0.62
CA CYS A 89 -28.64 -2.46 1.01
C CYS A 89 -27.90 -3.15 -0.15
N PRO A 90 -26.68 -3.68 0.07
CA PRO A 90 -25.92 -4.32 -0.99
C PRO A 90 -26.58 -5.61 -1.51
N ASN A 91 -27.41 -6.30 -0.71
CA ASN A 91 -28.11 -7.50 -1.15
C ASN A 91 -29.28 -7.15 -2.05
N CYS A 92 -30.22 -6.33 -1.57
CA CYS A 92 -31.39 -5.93 -2.35
C CYS A 92 -31.00 -5.28 -3.69
N VAL A 93 -29.95 -4.46 -3.70
CA VAL A 93 -29.47 -3.82 -4.95
C VAL A 93 -28.91 -4.86 -5.93
N LYS A 94 -28.24 -5.90 -5.44
CA LYS A 94 -27.76 -7.01 -6.31
C LYS A 94 -28.94 -7.77 -6.89
N ASP A 95 -29.89 -8.18 -6.06
CA ASP A 95 -31.06 -8.96 -6.47
C ASP A 95 -31.87 -8.20 -7.54
N ILE A 96 -32.12 -6.90 -7.32
CA ILE A 96 -32.83 -6.04 -8.27
C ILE A 96 -32.03 -5.92 -9.58
N LYS A 97 -30.72 -5.68 -9.50
CA LYS A 97 -29.86 -5.54 -10.69
C LYS A 97 -29.83 -6.83 -11.52
N GLU A 98 -29.79 -7.99 -10.88
CA GLU A 98 -29.85 -9.30 -11.54
C GLU A 98 -31.21 -9.56 -12.18
N SER A 99 -32.30 -9.16 -11.52
CA SER A 99 -33.64 -9.25 -12.08
C SER A 99 -33.78 -8.42 -13.36
N TRP A 100 -33.33 -7.15 -13.35
CA TRP A 100 -33.39 -6.28 -14.52
C TRP A 100 -32.50 -6.81 -15.66
N ARG A 101 -31.31 -7.30 -15.34
CA ARG A 101 -30.42 -7.89 -16.35
C ARG A 101 -31.05 -9.12 -17.02
N THR A 102 -31.75 -9.95 -16.25
CA THR A 102 -32.45 -11.12 -16.79
C THR A 102 -33.60 -10.70 -17.70
N LEU A 103 -34.34 -9.66 -17.31
CA LEU A 103 -35.43 -9.12 -18.13
C LEU A 103 -34.93 -8.46 -19.42
N ASP A 104 -33.78 -7.77 -19.39
CA ASP A 104 -33.18 -7.15 -20.58
C ASP A 104 -32.59 -8.18 -21.58
N MET A 105 -32.36 -9.41 -21.12
CA MET A 105 -31.82 -10.51 -21.96
C MET A 105 -32.90 -11.48 -22.46
N ALA A 106 -34.16 -11.29 -22.04
CA ALA A 106 -35.32 -12.06 -22.50
C ALA A 106 -36.05 -11.31 -23.62
#